data_AF-L1JWT8-F1
#
_entry.id   AF-L1JWT8-F1
#
_cell.length_a   1.000
_cell.length_b   1.000
_cell.length_c   1.000
_cell.angle_alpha   90.00
_cell.angle_beta   90.00
_cell.angle_gamma   90.00
#
_symmetry.space_group_name_H-M   'P 1'
#
loop_
_entity.id
_entity.type
_entity.pdbx_description
1 polymer ?
#
loop_
_entity_poly.entity_id
_entity_poly.type
_entity_poly.pdbx_seq_one_letter_code
_entity_poly.pdbx_strand_id
1 'polypeptide(L)'
;MLDEKGLPMAGGKKHLFDGQVLAEYMISQGRFENPYNRRMLTREDCLRLDKHCMEIGASRQLHGRISVTEAFDLQQAIKVVRKEPASGQGPGLVVIDDDKDEVDPWERRKQGWTMEETDFPDLIDHSNILADLRDASLEDSDSFVRVAERLAAQVTCIEQAEREAENQEAELEQAAVQASERLRAEEEEKEWEEVEDAIKLKNFLEHKEEEKQKNLEAKRQQEEEARIAQQKAEEEAAALAEMKKMKEKLKKKMKKEREKEKKAAERELREKEQQEISAREKEEQARQKSSVRPHTCTASA
;
A
#
# COMPACT_ATOMS: atom_id res chain seq x y z
N MET A 1 -24.97 11.32 29.30
CA MET A 1 -24.80 11.62 27.86
C MET A 1 -25.50 10.53 27.09
N LEU A 2 -26.52 10.89 26.33
CA LEU A 2 -27.26 10.00 25.42
C LEU A 2 -26.59 10.10 24.04
N ASP A 3 -26.72 9.07 23.20
CA ASP A 3 -26.31 9.17 21.80
C ASP A 3 -27.27 10.09 21.01
N GLU A 4 -26.95 10.38 19.74
CA GLU A 4 -27.81 11.19 18.86
C GLU A 4 -29.21 10.59 18.64
N LYS A 5 -29.46 9.35 19.10
CA LYS A 5 -30.75 8.66 19.01
C LYS A 5 -31.51 8.59 20.34
N GLY A 6 -31.02 9.23 21.39
CA GLY A 6 -31.69 9.29 22.69
C GLY A 6 -31.82 7.92 23.38
N LEU A 7 -31.05 6.91 22.94
CA LEU A 7 -31.02 5.62 23.58
C LEU A 7 -30.06 5.64 24.76
N PRO A 8 -30.41 5.00 25.90
CA PRO A 8 -29.46 4.84 26.98
C PRO A 8 -28.30 3.99 26.44
N MET A 9 -27.13 4.61 26.26
CA MET A 9 -25.86 3.94 25.98
C MET A 9 -25.84 2.66 26.80
N ALA A 10 -25.95 1.51 26.12
CA ALA A 10 -26.05 0.22 26.76
C ALA A 10 -24.97 0.16 27.83
N GLY A 11 -25.39 -0.09 29.08
CA GLY A 11 -24.57 -0.02 30.28
C GLY A 11 -23.36 -0.94 30.19
N GLY A 12 -22.34 -0.50 29.46
CA GLY A 12 -21.01 -1.03 29.49
C GLY A 12 -20.59 -0.92 30.94
N LYS A 13 -20.37 -2.08 31.56
CA LYS A 13 -19.73 -2.18 32.86
C LYS A 13 -18.59 -1.16 32.84
N LYS A 14 -18.64 -0.14 33.71
CA LYS A 14 -17.52 0.79 33.90
C LYS A 14 -16.31 -0.09 34.12
N HIS A 15 -15.49 -0.25 33.09
CA HIS A 15 -14.28 -1.04 33.17
C HIS A 15 -13.42 -0.26 34.17
N LEU A 16 -13.25 -0.82 35.37
CA LEU A 16 -12.48 -0.22 36.46
C LEU A 16 -10.97 -0.12 36.14
N PHE A 17 -10.57 -0.55 34.94
CA PHE A 17 -9.23 -0.42 34.41
C PHE A 17 -9.26 0.55 33.24
N ASP A 18 -8.65 1.71 33.45
CA ASP A 18 -8.34 2.66 32.41
C ASP A 18 -7.31 2.03 31.45
N GLY A 19 -7.63 1.98 30.16
CA GLY A 19 -6.73 1.44 29.14
C GLY A 19 -5.39 2.17 29.11
N GLN A 20 -5.37 3.45 29.48
CA GLN A 20 -4.14 4.24 29.58
C GLN A 20 -3.22 3.75 30.71
N VAL A 21 -3.78 3.46 31.89
CA VAL A 21 -3.02 2.94 33.04
C VAL A 21 -2.45 1.55 32.71
N LEU A 22 -3.22 0.75 31.97
CA LEU A 22 -2.77 -0.56 31.51
C LEU A 22 -1.58 -0.44 30.54
N ALA A 23 -1.65 0.48 29.57
CA ALA A 23 -0.56 0.74 28.63
C ALA A 23 0.71 1.20 29.34
N GLU A 24 0.61 2.17 30.27
CA GLU A 24 1.77 2.67 31.03
C GLU A 24 2.37 1.59 31.94
N TYR A 25 1.55 0.75 32.57
CA TYR A 25 2.03 -0.40 33.34
C TYR A 25 2.81 -1.39 32.48
N MET A 26 2.32 -1.74 31.29
CA MET A 26 2.99 -2.69 30.39
C MET A 26 4.34 -2.17 29.90
N ILE A 27 4.39 -0.90 29.49
CA ILE A 27 5.61 -0.25 29.01
C ILE A 27 6.63 -0.13 30.15
N SER A 28 6.21 0.34 31.33
CA SER A 28 7.13 0.54 32.48
C SER A 28 7.68 -0.76 33.07
N GLN A 29 6.86 -1.82 33.14
CA GLN A 29 7.29 -3.11 33.67
C GLN A 29 7.95 -4.02 32.61
N GLY A 30 7.80 -3.69 31.33
CA GLY A 30 8.19 -4.58 30.23
C GLY A 30 7.49 -5.93 30.30
N ARG A 31 6.25 -5.98 30.79
CA ARG A 31 5.45 -7.21 30.94
C ARG A 31 4.12 -7.08 30.21
N PHE A 32 4.01 -7.78 29.09
CA PHE A 32 2.82 -7.76 28.23
C PHE A 32 1.88 -8.90 28.59
N GLU A 33 1.32 -8.82 29.80
CA GLU A 33 0.35 -9.79 30.31
C GLU A 33 -0.90 -9.07 30.83
N ASN A 34 -2.05 -9.71 30.67
CA ASN A 34 -3.29 -9.17 31.20
C ASN A 34 -3.30 -9.33 32.73
N PRO A 35 -3.39 -8.24 33.51
CA PRO A 35 -3.24 -8.29 34.97
C PRO A 35 -4.35 -9.09 35.67
N TYR A 36 -5.51 -9.24 35.03
CA TYR A 36 -6.64 -9.96 35.62
C TYR A 36 -6.49 -11.47 35.53
N ASN A 37 -6.05 -11.99 34.37
CA ASN A 37 -6.00 -13.44 34.11
C ASN A 37 -4.57 -13.98 33.90
N ARG A 38 -3.55 -13.11 33.92
CA ARG A 38 -2.13 -13.41 33.71
C ARG A 38 -1.84 -14.11 32.38
N ARG A 39 -2.70 -13.96 31.38
CA ARG A 39 -2.44 -14.45 30.02
C ARG A 39 -1.53 -13.46 29.31
N MET A 40 -0.52 -13.99 28.62
CA MET A 40 0.31 -13.19 27.72
C MET A 40 -0.57 -12.55 26.64
N LEU A 41 -0.35 -11.28 26.37
CA LEU A 41 -1.03 -10.57 25.29
C LEU A 41 -0.37 -10.93 23.96
N THR A 42 -1.19 -11.01 22.91
CA THR A 42 -0.67 -11.09 21.55
C THR A 42 -0.36 -9.70 21.02
N ARG A 43 0.36 -9.63 19.89
CA ARG A 43 0.63 -8.38 19.19
C ARG A 43 -0.67 -7.69 18.76
N GLU A 44 -1.68 -8.46 18.36
CA GLU A 44 -3.01 -7.92 18.00
C GLU A 44 -3.73 -7.29 19.19
N ASP A 45 -3.55 -7.84 20.40
CA ASP A 45 -4.12 -7.24 21.61
C ASP A 45 -3.42 -5.91 21.96
N CYS A 46 -2.10 -5.83 21.75
CA CYS A 46 -1.33 -4.59 21.91
C CYS A 46 -1.79 -3.51 20.92
N LEU A 47 -1.99 -3.87 19.65
CA LEU A 47 -2.53 -2.96 18.62
C LEU A 47 -3.93 -2.44 18.96
N ARG A 48 -4.80 -3.29 19.51
CA ARG A 48 -6.13 -2.86 19.96
C ARG A 48 -6.03 -1.89 21.13
N LEU A 49 -5.08 -2.10 22.04
CA LEU A 49 -4.86 -1.20 23.18
C LEU A 49 -4.34 0.16 22.73
N ASP A 50 -3.37 0.19 21.81
CA ASP A 50 -2.86 1.45 21.23
C ASP A 50 -3.99 2.22 20.52
N LYS A 51 -4.80 1.53 19.71
CA LYS A 51 -5.96 2.14 19.04
C LYS A 51 -6.95 2.73 20.06
N HIS A 52 -7.22 2.02 21.15
CA HIS A 52 -8.10 2.50 22.21
C HIS A 52 -7.54 3.76 22.91
N CYS A 53 -6.23 3.79 23.20
CA CYS A 53 -5.56 4.96 23.77
C CYS A 53 -5.59 6.17 22.82
N MET A 54 -5.50 5.93 21.51
CA MET A 54 -5.67 6.99 20.50
C MET A 54 -7.09 7.54 20.47
N GLU A 55 -8.11 6.67 20.48
CA GLU A 55 -9.52 7.06 20.43
C GLU A 55 -9.96 7.89 21.64
N ILE A 56 -9.44 7.60 22.83
CA ILE A 56 -9.73 8.35 24.07
C ILE A 56 -9.00 9.71 24.09
N GLY A 57 -8.05 9.95 23.17
CA GLY A 57 -7.19 11.13 23.19
C GLY A 57 -6.11 11.08 24.28
N ALA A 58 -5.98 9.94 24.97
CA ALA A 58 -4.94 9.65 25.95
C ALA A 58 -3.54 9.62 25.34
N SER A 59 -3.43 9.45 24.01
CA SER A 59 -2.18 9.66 23.28
C SER A 59 -1.49 10.94 23.74
N ARG A 60 -2.24 12.06 23.90
CA ARG A 60 -1.97 13.26 24.73
C ARG A 60 -0.80 13.17 25.72
N GLN A 61 -1.00 12.29 26.68
CA GLN A 61 -0.19 12.22 27.89
C GLN A 61 0.94 11.21 27.75
N LEU A 62 0.87 10.36 26.73
CA LEU A 62 1.94 9.46 26.31
C LEU A 62 2.86 10.12 25.25
N HIS A 63 2.69 11.41 24.92
CA HIS A 63 3.48 12.13 23.90
C HIS A 63 4.98 12.04 24.20
N GLY A 64 5.69 11.23 23.41
CA GLY A 64 7.13 10.99 23.51
C GLY A 64 7.53 9.61 24.03
N ARG A 65 6.58 8.75 24.42
CA ARG A 65 6.86 7.38 24.84
C ARG A 65 6.44 6.37 23.77
N ILE A 66 7.30 5.37 23.58
CA ILE A 66 7.15 4.17 22.75
C ILE A 66 5.72 3.60 22.86
N SER A 67 5.10 3.23 21.73
CA SER A 67 3.76 2.61 21.74
C SER A 67 3.75 1.23 22.42
N VAL A 68 2.60 0.73 22.89
CA VAL A 68 2.55 -0.60 23.52
C VAL A 68 3.00 -1.68 22.54
N THR A 69 2.58 -1.56 21.28
CA THR A 69 2.99 -2.49 20.21
C THR A 69 4.49 -2.43 19.94
N GLU A 70 5.08 -1.24 19.88
CA GLU A 70 6.52 -1.06 19.67
C GLU A 70 7.34 -1.60 20.85
N ALA A 71 6.89 -1.34 22.09
CA ALA A 71 7.54 -1.89 23.28
C ALA A 71 7.44 -3.43 23.32
N PHE A 72 6.34 -4.01 22.84
CA PHE A 72 6.19 -5.46 22.68
C PHE A 72 7.17 -5.99 21.64
N ASP A 73 7.26 -5.36 20.47
CA ASP A 73 8.17 -5.75 19.38
C ASP A 73 9.64 -5.68 19.84
N LEU A 74 10.01 -4.63 20.59
CA LEU A 74 11.33 -4.51 21.23
C LEU A 74 11.60 -5.65 22.22
N GLN A 75 10.62 -6.02 23.05
CA GLN A 75 10.79 -7.13 23.99
C GLN A 75 11.01 -8.46 23.25
N GLN A 76 10.27 -8.70 22.16
CA GLN A 76 10.46 -9.91 21.35
C GLN A 76 11.82 -9.92 20.67
N ALA A 77 12.29 -8.78 20.14
CA ALA A 77 13.62 -8.65 19.56
C ALA A 77 14.73 -8.98 20.57
N ILE A 78 14.64 -8.47 21.81
CA ILE A 78 15.61 -8.76 22.88
C ILE A 78 15.59 -10.25 23.27
N LYS A 79 14.42 -10.90 23.30
CA LYS A 79 14.31 -12.32 23.63
C LYS A 79 14.96 -13.22 22.57
N VAL A 80 14.92 -12.85 21.29
CA VAL A 80 15.54 -13.62 20.21
C VAL A 80 17.07 -13.66 20.33
N VAL A 81 17.68 -12.62 20.91
CA VAL A 81 19.13 -12.58 21.17
C VAL A 81 19.53 -13.53 22.31
N ARG A 82 18.62 -13.83 23.24
CA ARG A 82 18.85 -14.83 24.32
C ARG A 82 18.50 -16.24 23.89
N LYS A 83 18.91 -16.64 22.68
CA LYS A 83 18.86 -18.04 22.27
C LYS A 83 19.84 -18.80 23.16
N GLU A 84 19.29 -19.49 24.17
CA GLU A 84 20.07 -20.34 25.07
C GLU A 84 20.93 -21.30 24.22
N PRO A 85 22.25 -21.35 24.44
CA PRO A 85 23.11 -22.26 23.73
C PRO A 85 22.63 -23.68 24.03
N ALA A 86 22.09 -24.35 23.03
CA ALA A 86 21.79 -25.76 23.11
C ALA A 86 23.10 -26.48 23.45
N SER A 87 23.16 -27.06 24.64
CA SER A 87 24.26 -27.85 25.24
C SER A 87 25.43 -27.08 25.90
N GLY A 88 25.35 -26.95 27.23
CA GLY A 88 26.38 -27.50 28.12
C GLY A 88 27.70 -26.76 28.30
N GLN A 89 27.95 -25.62 27.66
CA GLN A 89 29.08 -24.75 28.00
C GLN A 89 28.55 -23.44 28.59
N GLY A 90 29.04 -23.10 29.77
CA GLY A 90 28.62 -21.92 30.54
C GLY A 90 28.72 -20.62 29.71
N PRO A 91 28.12 -19.53 30.19
CA PRO A 91 28.05 -18.26 29.48
C PRO A 91 29.47 -17.66 29.35
N GLY A 92 30.21 -18.13 28.35
CA GLY A 92 31.27 -17.38 27.73
C GLY A 92 30.60 -16.24 26.98
N LEU A 93 30.66 -15.06 27.59
CA LEU A 93 30.42 -13.80 26.91
C LEU A 93 31.37 -13.76 25.70
N VAL A 94 30.89 -14.18 24.54
CA VAL A 94 31.60 -13.96 23.28
C VAL A 94 31.34 -12.51 22.94
N VAL A 95 32.20 -11.65 23.48
CA VAL A 95 32.43 -10.31 22.95
C VAL A 95 32.87 -10.54 21.51
N ILE A 96 32.04 -10.10 20.56
CA ILE A 96 32.44 -10.00 19.17
C ILE A 96 33.42 -8.82 19.15
N ASP A 97 34.71 -9.14 19.29
CA ASP A 97 35.83 -8.22 19.09
C ASP A 97 35.96 -7.91 17.59
N ASP A 98 35.03 -7.14 17.02
CA ASP A 98 35.13 -6.61 15.65
C ASP A 98 35.47 -5.10 15.60
N ASP A 99 35.84 -4.51 16.74
CA ASP A 99 36.49 -3.18 16.79
C ASP A 99 37.75 -3.26 17.68
N LYS A 100 38.74 -4.02 17.21
CA LYS A 100 40.13 -3.78 17.60
C LYS A 100 40.54 -2.42 17.06
N ASP A 101 40.44 -1.40 17.92
CA ASP A 101 41.50 -0.39 18.15
C ASP A 101 41.03 0.82 18.98
N GLU A 102 39.81 0.83 19.54
CA GLU A 102 39.45 1.81 20.58
C GLU A 102 39.81 1.28 21.97
N VAL A 103 41.09 1.43 22.31
CA VAL A 103 41.57 1.27 23.69
C VAL A 103 40.80 2.24 24.58
N ASP A 104 40.03 1.69 25.52
CA ASP A 104 39.30 2.42 26.55
C ASP A 104 40.22 3.51 27.16
N PRO A 105 39.84 4.81 27.10
CA PRO A 105 40.66 5.92 27.58
C PRO A 105 41.15 5.73 29.03
N TRP A 106 40.45 4.94 29.84
CA TRP A 106 40.87 4.61 31.20
C TRP A 106 41.98 3.55 31.29
N GLU A 107 42.07 2.63 30.33
CA GLU A 107 43.15 1.63 30.28
C GLU A 107 44.47 2.22 29.75
N ARG A 108 44.43 3.23 28.85
CA ARG A 108 45.63 4.01 28.47
C ARG A 108 46.33 4.63 29.68
N ARG A 109 45.56 5.07 30.68
CA ARG A 109 46.10 5.70 31.89
C ARG A 109 46.81 4.70 32.83
N LYS A 110 46.49 3.39 32.73
CA LYS A 110 47.16 2.33 33.52
C LYS A 110 48.41 1.76 32.85
N GLN A 111 48.52 1.84 31.52
CA GLN A 111 49.66 1.28 30.78
C GLN A 111 50.92 2.16 30.79
N GLY A 112 51.01 3.16 31.68
CA GLY A 112 52.26 3.90 31.84
C GLY A 112 52.66 4.67 30.59
N TRP A 113 51.69 5.20 29.83
CA TRP A 113 51.93 6.40 29.05
C TRP A 113 52.24 7.51 30.06
N THR A 114 53.50 7.55 30.49
CA THR A 114 54.13 8.82 30.83
C THR A 114 53.76 9.75 29.69
N MET A 115 53.09 10.87 29.97
CA MET A 115 53.20 12.01 29.07
C MET A 115 54.70 12.11 28.80
N GLU A 116 55.15 11.74 27.60
CA GLU A 116 56.43 12.24 27.15
C GLU A 116 56.31 13.75 27.34
N GLU A 117 57.29 14.31 28.03
CA GLU A 117 57.47 15.73 28.30
C GLU A 117 57.61 16.49 26.99
N THR A 118 56.59 16.44 26.13
CA THR A 118 56.49 17.30 24.97
C THR A 118 55.93 18.61 25.49
N ASP A 119 56.88 19.51 25.73
CA ASP A 119 56.69 20.94 25.61
C ASP A 119 55.61 21.50 26.54
N PHE A 120 55.79 21.32 27.86
CA PHE A 120 55.41 22.43 28.74
C PHE A 120 56.44 23.53 28.46
N PRO A 121 56.07 24.61 27.73
CA PRO A 121 57.01 25.71 27.48
C PRO A 121 57.49 26.20 28.83
N ASP A 122 58.79 26.01 29.09
CA ASP A 122 59.53 26.36 30.32
C ASP A 122 58.63 26.99 31.38
N LEU A 123 57.89 26.12 32.10
CA LEU A 123 56.96 26.57 33.13
C LEU A 123 57.80 27.40 34.09
N ILE A 124 57.60 28.73 34.03
CA ILE A 124 58.52 29.73 34.60
C ILE A 124 58.92 29.25 35.96
N ASP A 125 60.19 28.88 36.10
CA ASP A 125 60.70 28.21 37.29
C ASP A 125 60.58 29.17 38.46
N HIS A 126 59.44 29.09 39.17
CA HIS A 126 59.09 29.96 40.28
C HIS A 126 60.15 29.89 41.40
N SER A 127 60.99 28.85 41.39
CA SER A 127 62.12 28.73 42.30
C SER A 127 63.18 29.81 42.08
N ASN A 128 63.41 30.25 40.84
CA ASN A 128 64.40 31.29 40.52
C ASN A 128 63.94 32.69 40.97
N ILE A 129 62.64 32.99 40.86
CA ILE A 129 62.09 34.28 41.30
C ILE A 129 62.14 34.40 42.84
N LEU A 130 61.80 33.32 43.54
CA LEU A 130 61.88 33.29 45.01
C LEU A 130 63.34 33.31 45.50
N ALA A 131 64.28 32.72 44.76
CA ALA A 131 65.70 32.81 45.05
C ALA A 131 66.23 34.25 44.85
N ASP A 132 65.88 34.91 43.73
CA ASP A 132 66.25 36.30 43.47
C ASP A 132 65.68 37.27 44.52
N LEU A 133 64.45 37.04 45.00
CA LEU A 133 63.83 37.80 46.10
C LEU A 133 64.51 37.56 47.46
N ARG A 134 65.09 36.38 47.67
CA ARG A 134 65.78 36.01 48.91
C ARG A 134 67.19 36.62 48.97
N ASP A 135 67.84 36.72 47.82
CA ASP A 135 69.21 37.25 47.70
C ASP A 135 69.22 38.78 47.45
N ALA A 136 68.07 39.39 47.11
CA ALA A 136 67.91 40.83 47.06
C ALA A 136 68.10 41.45 48.46
N SER A 137 69.27 42.05 48.67
CA SER A 137 69.56 42.81 49.88
C SER A 137 68.65 44.02 49.97
N LEU A 138 68.03 44.24 51.14
CA LEU A 138 67.21 45.42 51.46
C LEU A 138 67.95 46.77 51.27
N GLU A 139 69.28 46.74 51.14
CA GLU A 139 70.12 47.92 50.95
C GLU A 139 70.37 48.28 49.47
N ASP A 140 70.06 47.39 48.52
CA ASP A 140 70.27 47.63 47.08
C ASP A 140 68.94 47.80 46.33
N SER A 141 68.51 49.06 46.19
CA SER A 141 67.27 49.43 45.50
C SER A 141 67.20 48.95 44.05
N ASP A 142 68.34 48.77 43.38
CA ASP A 142 68.38 48.41 41.96
C ASP A 142 68.00 46.93 41.76
N SER A 143 68.28 46.08 42.75
CA SER A 143 67.90 44.67 42.73
C SER A 143 66.37 44.47 42.78
N PHE A 144 65.67 45.25 43.63
CA PHE A 144 64.22 45.24 43.72
C PHE A 144 63.53 45.75 42.45
N VAL A 145 64.08 46.79 41.82
CA VAL A 145 63.54 47.32 40.56
C VAL A 145 63.60 46.26 39.46
N ARG A 146 64.71 45.52 39.33
CA ARG A 146 64.83 44.44 38.33
C ARG A 146 63.85 43.28 38.57
N VAL A 147 63.63 42.91 39.83
CA VAL A 147 62.62 41.88 40.17
C VAL A 147 61.21 42.38 39.83
N ALA A 148 60.91 43.64 40.14
CA ALA A 148 59.62 44.25 39.81
C ALA A 148 59.39 44.35 38.30
N GLU A 149 60.40 44.74 37.52
CA GLU A 149 60.34 44.76 36.05
C GLU A 149 60.13 43.36 35.46
N ARG A 150 60.81 42.34 36.00
CA ARG A 150 60.63 40.95 35.56
C ARG A 150 59.23 40.43 35.89
N LEU A 151 58.71 40.72 37.08
CA LEU A 151 57.33 40.36 37.46
C LEU A 151 56.31 41.09 36.58
N ALA A 152 56.51 42.38 36.28
CA ALA A 152 55.65 43.12 35.38
C ALA A 152 55.65 42.50 33.96
N ALA A 153 56.83 42.14 33.43
CA ALA A 153 56.94 41.45 32.15
C ALA A 153 56.22 40.09 32.17
N GLN A 154 56.38 39.32 33.24
CA GLN A 154 55.69 38.03 33.40
C GLN A 154 54.17 38.19 33.44
N VAL A 155 53.65 39.17 34.17
CA VAL A 155 52.21 39.48 34.19
C VAL A 155 51.73 39.84 32.78
N THR A 156 52.47 40.66 32.02
CA THR A 156 52.06 40.99 30.64
C THR A 156 52.09 39.78 29.70
N CYS A 157 53.02 38.83 29.88
CA CYS A 157 53.05 37.59 29.12
C CYS A 157 51.85 36.69 29.46
N ILE A 158 51.47 36.59 30.74
CA ILE A 158 50.29 35.84 31.19
C ILE A 158 49.02 36.46 30.60
N GLU A 159 48.85 37.78 30.72
CA GLU A 159 47.68 38.47 30.14
C GLU A 159 47.60 38.28 28.62
N GLN A 160 48.73 38.25 27.92
CA GLN A 160 48.74 37.97 26.48
C GLN A 160 48.34 36.53 26.19
N ALA A 161 48.87 35.56 26.94
CA ALA A 161 48.52 34.16 26.79
C ALA A 161 47.03 33.90 27.09
N GLU A 162 46.46 34.57 28.11
CA GLU A 162 45.03 34.52 28.42
C GLU A 162 44.18 35.06 27.26
N ARG A 163 44.55 36.21 26.67
CA ARG A 163 43.85 36.75 25.49
C ARG A 163 43.97 35.84 24.27
N GLU A 164 45.12 35.21 24.06
CA GLU A 164 45.32 34.24 22.98
C GLU A 164 44.45 32.99 23.20
N ALA A 165 44.34 32.50 24.43
CA ALA A 165 43.47 31.39 24.79
C ALA A 165 41.98 31.74 24.59
N GLU A 166 41.54 32.92 25.02
CA GLU A 166 40.16 33.40 24.78
C GLU A 166 39.85 33.52 23.27
N ASN A 167 40.80 34.02 22.48
CA ASN A 167 40.63 34.08 21.03
C ASN A 167 40.55 32.68 20.39
N GLN A 168 41.39 31.73 20.84
CA GLN A 168 41.33 30.34 20.38
C GLN A 168 40.02 29.66 20.76
N GLU A 169 39.52 29.90 21.97
CA GLU A 169 38.21 29.40 22.41
C GLU A 169 37.09 29.98 21.54
N ALA A 170 37.10 31.28 21.26
CA ALA A 170 36.14 31.92 20.36
C ALA A 170 36.20 31.39 18.92
N GLU A 171 37.40 31.10 18.40
CA GLU A 171 37.57 30.48 17.08
C GLU A 171 37.00 29.05 17.03
N LEU A 172 37.23 28.26 18.10
CA LEU A 172 36.67 26.92 18.22
C LEU A 172 35.15 26.93 18.34
N GLU A 173 34.58 27.88 19.10
CA GLU A 173 33.13 28.06 19.19
C GLU A 173 32.53 28.43 17.83
N GLN A 174 33.14 29.36 17.10
CA GLN A 174 32.70 29.72 15.74
C GLN A 174 32.80 28.53 14.78
N ALA A 175 33.87 27.75 14.86
CA ALA A 175 34.04 26.55 14.05
C ALA A 175 32.98 25.49 14.38
N ALA A 176 32.63 25.30 15.66
CA ALA A 176 31.58 24.38 16.10
C ALA A 176 30.19 24.80 15.61
N VAL A 177 29.89 26.10 15.63
CA VAL A 177 28.64 26.65 15.06
C VAL A 177 28.58 26.40 13.56
N GLN A 178 29.64 26.72 12.81
CA GLN A 178 29.69 26.48 11.37
C GLN A 178 29.58 24.99 11.01
N ALA A 179 30.20 24.10 11.79
CA ALA A 179 30.08 22.67 11.60
C ALA A 179 28.64 22.19 11.83
N SER A 180 27.97 22.71 12.86
CA SER A 180 26.56 22.41 13.16
C SER A 180 25.62 22.90 12.06
N GLU A 181 25.87 24.09 11.51
CA GLU A 181 25.11 24.64 10.38
C GLU A 181 25.28 23.80 9.10
N ARG A 182 26.50 23.29 8.83
CA ARG A 182 26.75 22.39 7.70
C ARG A 182 26.01 21.07 7.84
N LEU A 183 26.07 20.45 9.03
CA LEU A 183 25.34 19.20 9.29
C LEU A 183 23.84 19.39 9.11
N ARG A 184 23.28 20.50 9.60
CA ARG A 184 21.87 20.83 9.40
C ARG A 184 21.52 21.00 7.91
N ALA A 185 22.38 21.66 7.13
CA ALA A 185 22.17 21.81 5.69
C ALA A 185 22.21 20.46 4.95
N GLU A 186 23.13 19.55 5.34
CA GLU A 186 23.20 18.19 4.80
C GLU A 186 21.97 17.34 5.18
N GLU A 187 21.44 17.49 6.40
CA GLU A 187 20.19 16.86 6.82
C GLU A 187 19.00 17.38 6.02
N GLU A 188 18.88 18.70 5.86
CA GLU A 188 17.83 19.32 5.04
C GLU A 188 17.91 18.84 3.57
N GLU A 189 19.10 18.74 2.98
CA GLU A 189 19.28 18.21 1.62
C GLU A 189 18.79 16.76 1.50
N LYS A 190 19.12 15.89 2.46
CA LYS A 190 18.63 14.49 2.49
C LYS A 190 17.11 14.43 2.64
N GLU A 191 16.51 15.26 3.48
CA GLU A 191 15.05 15.33 3.62
C GLU A 191 14.37 15.74 2.29
N TRP A 192 14.97 16.67 1.55
CA TRP A 192 14.47 17.07 0.23
C TRP A 192 14.58 15.94 -0.80
N GLU A 193 15.68 15.18 -0.83
CA GLU A 193 15.83 14.01 -1.69
C GLU A 193 14.76 12.94 -1.41
N GLU A 194 14.51 12.65 -0.13
CA GLU A 194 13.46 11.70 0.28
C GLU A 194 12.06 12.16 -0.16
N VAL A 195 11.76 13.46 -0.03
CA VAL A 195 10.50 14.02 -0.50
C VAL A 195 10.39 13.95 -2.03
N GLU A 196 11.46 14.22 -2.77
CA GLU A 196 11.46 14.12 -4.23
C GLU A 196 11.19 12.68 -4.70
N ASP A 197 11.83 11.70 -4.07
CA ASP A 197 11.63 10.29 -4.37
C ASP A 197 10.22 9.81 -3.99
N ALA A 198 9.66 10.31 -2.88
CA ALA A 198 8.27 10.06 -2.51
C ALA A 198 7.29 10.63 -3.56
N ILE A 199 7.55 11.83 -4.11
CA ILE A 199 6.75 12.43 -5.18
C ILE A 199 6.86 11.60 -6.47
N LYS A 200 8.07 11.17 -6.86
CA LYS A 200 8.27 10.30 -8.03
C LYS A 200 7.51 8.99 -7.88
N LEU A 201 7.59 8.35 -6.72
CA LEU A 201 6.87 7.10 -6.43
C LEU A 201 5.35 7.30 -6.49
N LYS A 202 4.84 8.39 -5.91
CA LYS A 202 3.42 8.72 -5.96
C LYS A 202 2.93 8.88 -7.40
N ASN A 203 3.63 9.67 -8.22
CA ASN A 203 3.28 9.88 -9.62
C ASN A 203 3.31 8.57 -10.43
N PHE A 204 4.27 7.69 -10.15
CA PHE A 204 4.34 6.37 -10.79
C PHE A 204 3.14 5.49 -10.43
N LEU A 205 2.73 5.49 -9.16
CA LEU A 205 1.57 4.73 -8.70
C LEU A 205 0.26 5.25 -9.31
N GLU A 206 0.07 6.58 -9.35
CA GLU A 206 -1.08 7.21 -10.00
C GLU A 206 -1.18 6.83 -11.48
N HIS A 207 -0.07 6.91 -12.22
CA HIS A 207 -0.03 6.46 -13.63
C HIS A 207 -0.37 4.97 -13.78
N LYS A 208 0.12 4.11 -12.87
CA LYS A 208 -0.21 2.68 -12.87
C LYS A 208 -1.68 2.41 -12.58
N GLU A 209 -2.33 3.23 -11.74
CA GLU A 209 -3.76 3.14 -11.49
C GLU A 209 -4.58 3.59 -12.69
N GLU A 210 -4.21 4.70 -13.33
CA GLU A 210 -4.84 5.15 -14.57
C GLU A 210 -4.74 4.09 -15.69
N GLU A 211 -3.58 3.44 -15.85
CA GLU A 211 -3.38 2.36 -16.81
C GLU A 211 -4.31 1.17 -16.52
N LYS A 212 -4.46 0.79 -15.23
CA LYS A 212 -5.40 -0.26 -14.81
C LYS A 212 -6.85 0.14 -15.10
N GLN A 213 -7.23 1.39 -14.86
CA GLN A 213 -8.58 1.89 -15.16
C GLN A 213 -8.87 1.88 -16.66
N LYS A 214 -7.94 2.35 -17.50
CA LYS A 214 -8.06 2.30 -18.97
C LYS A 214 -8.20 0.87 -19.47
N ASN A 215 -7.41 -0.07 -18.93
CA ASN A 215 -7.52 -1.49 -19.29
C ASN A 215 -8.87 -2.10 -18.86
N LEU A 216 -9.37 -1.73 -17.69
CA LEU A 216 -10.69 -2.19 -17.21
C LEU A 216 -11.83 -1.63 -18.07
N GLU A 217 -11.75 -0.36 -18.47
CA GLU A 217 -12.73 0.27 -19.35
C GLU A 217 -12.71 -0.34 -20.76
N ALA A 218 -11.53 -0.55 -21.34
CA ALA A 218 -11.38 -1.24 -22.61
C ALA A 218 -11.98 -2.66 -22.57
N LYS A 219 -11.79 -3.38 -21.46
CA LYS A 219 -12.41 -4.69 -21.26
C LYS A 219 -13.94 -4.62 -21.21
N ARG A 220 -14.50 -3.63 -20.50
CA ARG A 220 -15.96 -3.41 -20.46
C ARG A 220 -16.53 -3.09 -21.83
N GLN A 221 -15.83 -2.27 -22.62
CA GLN A 221 -16.23 -1.95 -23.99
C GLN A 221 -16.23 -3.21 -24.88
N GLN A 222 -15.18 -4.05 -24.79
CA GLN A 222 -15.13 -5.32 -25.51
C GLN A 222 -16.27 -6.28 -25.09
N GLU A 223 -16.58 -6.37 -23.81
CA GLU A 223 -17.71 -7.19 -23.31
C GLU A 223 -19.06 -6.66 -23.82
N GLU A 224 -19.25 -5.34 -23.87
CA GLU A 224 -20.46 -4.72 -24.39
C GLU A 224 -20.61 -4.91 -25.91
N GLU A 225 -19.54 -4.73 -26.68
CA GLU A 225 -19.51 -5.01 -28.11
C GLU A 225 -19.84 -6.47 -28.40
N ALA A 226 -19.26 -7.40 -27.62
CA ALA A 226 -19.56 -8.83 -27.73
C ALA A 226 -21.05 -9.13 -27.43
N ARG A 227 -21.62 -8.48 -26.41
CA ARG A 227 -23.06 -8.61 -26.09
C ARG A 227 -23.95 -8.10 -27.22
N ILE A 228 -23.62 -6.95 -27.81
CA ILE A 228 -24.35 -6.39 -28.94
C ILE A 228 -24.24 -7.31 -30.17
N ALA A 229 -23.06 -7.86 -30.43
CA ALA A 229 -22.86 -8.80 -31.53
C ALA A 229 -23.68 -10.08 -31.35
N GLN A 230 -23.75 -10.61 -30.12
CA GLN A 230 -24.57 -11.76 -29.78
C GLN A 230 -26.06 -11.50 -29.99
N GLN A 231 -26.58 -10.35 -29.54
CA GLN A 231 -27.98 -9.98 -29.74
C GLN A 231 -28.34 -9.88 -31.22
N LYS A 232 -27.48 -9.26 -32.04
CA LYS A 232 -27.68 -9.20 -33.50
C LYS A 232 -27.70 -10.59 -34.14
N ALA A 233 -26.80 -11.49 -33.72
CA ALA A 233 -26.79 -12.87 -34.22
C ALA A 233 -28.07 -13.64 -33.85
N GLU A 234 -28.61 -13.42 -32.65
CA GLU A 234 -29.87 -14.00 -32.20
C GLU A 234 -31.07 -13.46 -33.00
N GLU A 235 -31.11 -12.15 -33.28
CA GLU A 235 -32.13 -11.52 -34.12
C GLU A 235 -32.09 -12.03 -35.57
N GLU A 236 -30.89 -12.14 -36.17
CA GLU A 236 -30.71 -12.70 -37.51
C GLU A 236 -31.15 -14.17 -37.58
N ALA A 237 -30.80 -14.97 -36.57
CA ALA A 237 -31.23 -16.36 -36.47
C ALA A 237 -32.75 -16.48 -36.36
N ALA A 238 -33.40 -15.61 -35.57
CA ALA A 238 -34.85 -15.54 -35.44
C ALA A 238 -35.51 -15.15 -36.77
N ALA A 239 -34.98 -14.16 -37.48
CA ALA A 239 -35.46 -13.73 -38.78
C ALA A 239 -35.35 -14.84 -39.84
N LEU A 240 -34.24 -15.58 -39.86
CA LEU A 240 -34.04 -16.75 -40.72
C LEU A 240 -35.03 -17.87 -40.40
N ALA A 241 -35.31 -18.12 -39.12
CA ALA A 241 -36.30 -19.11 -38.70
C ALA A 241 -37.72 -18.73 -39.16
N GLU A 242 -38.12 -17.47 -39.04
CA GLU A 242 -39.40 -16.97 -39.54
C GLU A 242 -39.49 -17.04 -41.07
N MET A 243 -38.42 -16.68 -41.79
CA MET A 243 -38.38 -16.83 -43.26
C MET A 243 -38.55 -18.31 -43.67
N LYS A 244 -37.91 -19.24 -42.97
CA LYS A 244 -38.08 -20.69 -43.20
C LYS A 244 -39.53 -21.13 -42.99
N LYS A 245 -40.17 -20.73 -41.88
CA LYS A 245 -41.59 -21.02 -41.61
C LYS A 245 -42.51 -20.46 -42.71
N MET A 246 -42.26 -19.23 -43.17
CA MET A 246 -43.02 -18.62 -44.26
C MET A 246 -42.86 -19.38 -45.58
N LYS A 247 -41.63 -19.78 -45.94
CA LYS A 247 -41.36 -20.61 -47.13
C LYS A 247 -42.09 -21.95 -47.08
N GLU A 248 -42.11 -22.62 -45.92
CA GLU A 248 -42.86 -23.86 -45.75
C GLU A 248 -44.38 -23.67 -45.89
N LYS A 249 -44.94 -22.61 -45.30
CA LYS A 249 -46.36 -22.25 -45.47
C LYS A 249 -46.70 -22.00 -46.93
N LEU A 250 -45.85 -21.28 -47.66
CA LEU A 250 -46.03 -21.03 -49.09
C LEU A 250 -45.96 -22.32 -49.91
N LYS A 251 -44.99 -23.19 -49.62
CA LYS A 251 -44.86 -24.51 -50.27
C LYS A 251 -46.11 -25.37 -50.05
N LYS A 252 -46.67 -25.39 -48.83
CA LYS A 252 -47.93 -26.09 -48.51
C LYS A 252 -49.11 -25.49 -49.27
N LYS A 253 -49.23 -24.17 -49.36
CA LYS A 253 -50.27 -23.48 -50.15
C LYS A 253 -50.18 -23.83 -51.64
N MET A 254 -49.00 -23.73 -52.23
CA MET A 254 -48.76 -24.08 -53.64
C MET A 254 -49.09 -25.55 -53.94
N LYS A 255 -48.73 -26.47 -53.04
CA LYS A 255 -49.10 -27.89 -53.17
C LYS A 255 -50.62 -28.07 -53.15
N LYS A 256 -51.32 -27.41 -52.23
CA LYS A 256 -52.78 -27.47 -52.13
C LYS A 256 -53.48 -26.89 -53.36
N GLU A 257 -53.00 -25.78 -53.91
CA GLU A 257 -53.52 -25.21 -55.16
C GLU A 257 -53.31 -26.15 -56.35
N ARG A 258 -52.10 -26.71 -56.52
CA ARG A 258 -51.84 -27.73 -57.55
C ARG A 258 -52.75 -28.95 -57.43
N GLU A 259 -53.02 -29.42 -56.22
CA GLU A 259 -53.95 -30.53 -55.98
C GLU A 259 -55.41 -30.15 -56.31
N LYS A 260 -55.84 -28.91 -56.04
CA LYS A 260 -57.15 -28.40 -56.44
C LYS A 260 -57.27 -28.30 -57.96
N GLU A 261 -56.29 -27.72 -58.63
CA GLU A 261 -56.23 -27.62 -60.09
C GLU A 261 -56.28 -29.00 -60.74
N LYS A 262 -55.50 -29.97 -60.22
CA LYS A 262 -55.52 -31.36 -60.69
C LYS A 262 -56.91 -31.98 -60.56
N LYS A 263 -57.59 -31.80 -59.41
CA LYS A 263 -58.96 -32.29 -59.19
C LYS A 263 -59.99 -31.60 -60.08
N ALA A 264 -59.84 -30.31 -60.35
CA ALA A 264 -60.71 -29.56 -61.24
C ALA A 264 -60.55 -30.07 -62.69
N ALA A 265 -59.32 -30.25 -63.16
CA ALA A 265 -59.04 -30.82 -64.48
C ALA A 265 -59.57 -32.27 -64.61
N GLU A 266 -59.46 -33.09 -63.56
CA GLU A 266 -60.02 -34.45 -63.55
C GLU A 266 -61.57 -34.43 -63.62
N ARG A 267 -62.23 -33.49 -62.94
CA ARG A 267 -63.69 -33.31 -63.04
C ARG A 267 -64.11 -32.85 -64.43
N GLU A 268 -63.42 -31.87 -65.00
CA GLU A 268 -63.69 -31.38 -66.36
C GLU A 268 -63.50 -32.50 -67.41
N LEU A 269 -62.49 -33.35 -67.24
CA LEU A 269 -62.28 -34.51 -68.09
C LEU A 269 -63.44 -35.51 -67.99
N ARG A 270 -63.89 -35.84 -66.77
CA ARG A 270 -65.05 -36.73 -66.56
C ARG A 270 -66.34 -36.15 -67.13
N GLU A 271 -66.56 -34.84 -67.00
CA GLU A 271 -67.71 -34.16 -67.60
C GLU A 271 -67.68 -34.24 -69.13
N LYS A 272 -66.50 -34.06 -69.76
CA LYS A 272 -66.33 -34.25 -71.21
C LYS A 272 -66.60 -35.69 -71.63
N GLU A 273 -66.08 -36.68 -70.89
CA GLU A 273 -66.36 -38.10 -71.15
C GLU A 273 -67.86 -38.41 -71.05
N GLN A 274 -68.56 -37.89 -70.03
CA GLN A 274 -70.01 -38.05 -69.90
C GLN A 274 -70.78 -37.39 -71.05
N GLN A 275 -70.38 -36.19 -71.47
CA GLN A 275 -70.97 -35.52 -72.63
C GLN A 275 -70.77 -36.35 -73.89
N GLU A 276 -69.58 -36.92 -74.12
CA GLU A 276 -69.30 -37.79 -75.27
C GLU A 276 -70.14 -39.07 -75.25
N ILE A 277 -70.27 -39.73 -74.09
CA ILE A 277 -71.16 -40.89 -73.92
C ILE A 277 -72.60 -40.51 -74.27
N SER A 278 -73.12 -39.40 -73.71
CA SER A 278 -74.48 -38.95 -73.99
C SER A 278 -74.69 -38.57 -75.47
N ALA A 279 -73.66 -38.05 -76.13
CA ALA A 279 -73.70 -37.72 -77.55
C ALA A 279 -73.77 -38.99 -78.40
N ARG A 280 -72.97 -40.02 -78.07
CA ARG A 280 -73.02 -41.34 -78.72
C ARG A 280 -74.38 -42.01 -78.53
N GLU A 281 -74.94 -41.99 -77.32
CA GLU A 281 -76.28 -42.54 -77.06
C GLU A 281 -77.36 -41.82 -77.87
N LYS A 282 -77.31 -40.48 -77.96
CA LYS A 282 -78.23 -39.71 -78.81
C LYS A 282 -78.07 -40.04 -80.29
N GLU A 283 -76.83 -40.19 -80.76
CA GLU A 283 -76.54 -40.61 -82.14
C GLU A 283 -77.10 -42.01 -82.41
N GLU A 284 -76.93 -42.94 -81.48
CA GLU A 284 -77.45 -44.31 -81.57
C GLU A 284 -78.99 -44.35 -81.55
N GLN A 285 -79.63 -43.56 -80.68
CA GLN A 285 -81.09 -43.39 -80.70
C GLN A 285 -81.59 -42.77 -82.01
N ALA A 286 -80.86 -41.81 -82.59
CA ALA A 286 -81.18 -41.24 -83.89
C ALA A 286 -81.07 -42.29 -85.01
N ARG A 287 -80.04 -43.16 -84.95
CA ARG A 287 -79.91 -44.31 -85.86
C ARG A 287 -81.04 -45.34 -85.70
N GLN A 288 -81.51 -45.57 -84.48
CA GLN A 288 -82.66 -46.46 -84.24
C GLN A 288 -83.98 -45.86 -84.76
N LYS A 289 -84.19 -44.55 -84.63
CA LYS A 289 -85.40 -43.87 -85.14
C LYS A 289 -85.44 -43.81 -86.68
N SER A 290 -84.30 -43.68 -87.36
CA SER A 290 -84.26 -43.75 -88.83
C SER A 290 -84.41 -45.16 -89.39
N SER A 291 -84.36 -46.20 -88.53
CA SER A 291 -84.66 -47.59 -88.89
C SER A 291 -86.16 -47.92 -88.86
N VAL A 292 -87.04 -47.00 -88.45
CA VAL A 292 -88.50 -47.16 -88.50
C VAL A 292 -89.00 -46.67 -89.85
N ARG A 293 -89.08 -47.58 -90.84
CA ARG A 293 -89.74 -47.31 -92.12
C ARG A 293 -91.22 -46.95 -91.89
N PRO A 294 -91.75 -45.87 -92.48
CA PRO A 294 -93.17 -45.59 -92.46
C PRO A 294 -93.90 -46.64 -93.32
N HIS A 295 -94.68 -47.51 -92.68
CA HIS A 295 -95.71 -48.28 -93.37
C HIS A 295 -96.82 -47.32 -93.80
N THR A 296 -96.83 -46.97 -95.09
CA THR A 296 -97.96 -46.33 -95.76
C THR A 296 -99.17 -47.26 -95.68
N CYS A 297 -100.21 -46.87 -94.95
CA CYS A 297 -101.49 -47.55 -94.95
C CYS A 297 -102.50 -46.72 -95.75
N THR A 298 -102.80 -47.22 -96.94
CA THR A 298 -103.94 -46.88 -97.80
C THR A 298 -105.22 -47.50 -97.26
N ALA A 299 -106.33 -46.75 -97.19
CA ALA A 299 -107.74 -47.16 -97.36
C ALA A 299 -108.62 -46.00 -96.83
N SER A 300 -109.48 -45.33 -97.58
CA SER A 300 -110.62 -45.77 -98.42
C SER A 300 -111.84 -46.20 -97.61
N ALA A 301 -112.96 -45.49 -97.90
CA ALA A 301 -114.35 -45.65 -97.50
C ALA A 301 -114.77 -45.09 -96.12
#